data_AF-A0A7V9E3W2-F1
#
_entry.id   AF-A0A7V9E3W2-F1
#
_cell.length_a   1.000
_cell.length_b   1.000
_cell.length_c   1.000
_cell.angle_alpha   90.00
_cell.angle_beta   90.00
_cell.angle_gamma   90.00
#
_symmetry.space_group_name_H-M   'P 1'
#
loop_
_entity.id
_entity.type
_entity.pdbx_description
1 polymer ?
#
loop_
_entity_poly.entity_id
_entity_poly.type
_entity_poly.pdbx_seq_one_letter_code
_entity_poly.pdbx_strand_id
1 'polypeptide(L)'
;MSREDLVVLGGKMDGVEVVYSEQPVEPGSAAERRAERQVAAAFTGAGLSALAFMVIFVAWPWQVDTAGGGFNLAALYTPLLGLTMGLALTLVGVGVVLWAKKLMPYEVAVQERHEGASPEIERQTTAATLVSVANSTGLARRTLVKRSLGFGGLMLGLMAIFPLGGLIK
;
A
#
# COMPACT_ATOMS: atom_id res chain seq x y z
N MET A 1 3.44 35.91 -5.97
CA MET A 1 3.54 34.57 -6.56
C MET A 1 2.17 33.94 -6.56
N SER A 2 1.75 33.39 -7.69
CA SER A 2 0.52 32.62 -7.82
C SER A 2 0.68 31.22 -7.19
N ARG A 3 -0.42 30.48 -7.00
CA ARG A 3 -0.37 29.09 -6.52
C ARG A 3 0.41 28.19 -7.48
N GLU A 4 0.29 28.43 -8.78
CA GLU A 4 1.01 27.70 -9.83
C GLU A 4 2.51 28.00 -9.77
N ASP A 5 2.89 29.26 -9.56
CA ASP A 5 4.30 29.66 -9.40
C ASP A 5 4.95 28.92 -8.22
N LEU A 6 4.20 28.70 -7.13
CA LEU A 6 4.68 27.98 -5.96
C LEU A 6 4.85 26.49 -6.22
N VAL A 7 3.96 25.87 -7.01
CA VAL A 7 4.08 24.45 -7.41
C VAL A 7 5.32 24.25 -8.28
N VAL A 8 5.53 25.14 -9.25
CA VAL A 8 6.73 25.10 -10.12
C VAL A 8 8.00 25.34 -9.31
N LEU A 9 7.98 26.31 -8.37
CA LEU A 9 9.11 26.55 -7.50
C LEU A 9 9.43 25.33 -6.62
N GLY A 10 8.39 24.68 -6.08
CA GLY A 10 8.51 23.44 -5.30
C GLY A 10 9.21 22.33 -6.09
N GLY A 11 8.72 22.04 -7.29
CA GLY A 11 9.34 21.06 -8.17
C GLY A 11 10.82 21.36 -8.44
N LYS A 12 11.15 22.63 -8.74
CA LYS A 12 12.54 23.05 -8.98
C LYS A 12 13.46 22.84 -7.78
N MET A 13 12.97 23.02 -6.55
CA MET A 13 13.77 22.75 -5.35
C MET A 13 14.08 21.26 -5.18
N ASP A 14 13.20 20.38 -5.65
CA ASP A 14 13.36 18.92 -5.61
C ASP A 14 14.02 18.34 -6.87
N GLY A 15 14.47 19.21 -7.80
CA GLY A 15 15.02 18.80 -9.09
C GLY A 15 14.00 18.17 -10.04
N VAL A 16 12.71 18.45 -9.84
CA VAL A 16 11.58 17.95 -10.63
C VAL A 16 11.02 19.06 -11.51
N GLU A 17 10.97 18.82 -12.81
CA GLU A 17 10.36 19.73 -13.79
C GLU A 17 9.20 19.04 -14.51
N VAL A 18 8.01 19.64 -14.44
CA VAL A 18 6.84 19.17 -15.20
C VAL A 18 6.94 19.73 -16.62
N VAL A 19 7.28 18.87 -17.58
CA VAL A 19 7.51 19.22 -18.98
C VAL A 19 6.21 19.35 -19.76
N TYR A 20 5.22 18.52 -19.41
CA TYR A 20 3.95 18.45 -20.12
C TYR A 20 2.83 18.09 -19.14
N SER A 21 1.71 18.82 -19.19
CA SER A 21 0.48 18.50 -18.45
C SER A 21 -0.70 18.71 -19.39
N GLU A 22 -1.46 17.66 -19.65
CA GLU A 22 -2.68 17.73 -20.48
C GLU A 22 -3.84 17.05 -19.75
N GLN A 23 -5.01 17.67 -19.80
CA GLN A 23 -6.23 17.03 -19.31
C GLN A 23 -6.71 16.00 -20.34
N PRO A 24 -7.01 14.75 -19.94
CA PRO A 24 -7.40 13.69 -20.86
C PRO A 24 -8.72 13.99 -21.60
N VAL A 25 -9.55 14.89 -21.06
CA VAL A 25 -10.84 15.28 -21.62
C VAL A 25 -11.08 16.75 -21.33
N GLU A 26 -11.70 17.47 -22.26
CA GLU A 26 -12.04 18.88 -22.07
C GLU A 26 -13.05 19.09 -20.91
N PRO A 27 -12.81 20.09 -20.04
CA PRO A 27 -13.73 20.45 -18.97
C PRO A 27 -15.13 20.79 -19.48
N GLY A 28 -16.15 20.27 -18.81
CA GLY A 28 -17.56 20.48 -19.12
C GLY A 28 -18.07 19.69 -20.33
N SER A 29 -17.21 18.93 -21.01
CA SER A 29 -17.59 18.17 -22.20
C SER A 29 -18.50 16.97 -21.88
N ALA A 30 -19.23 16.50 -22.90
CA ALA A 30 -20.05 15.29 -22.76
C ALA A 30 -19.21 14.02 -22.50
N ALA A 31 -17.95 14.02 -22.94
CA ALA A 31 -17.01 12.93 -22.70
C ALA A 31 -16.58 12.87 -21.23
N GLU A 32 -16.33 14.03 -20.59
CA GLU A 32 -15.96 14.10 -19.18
C GLU A 32 -17.10 13.56 -18.31
N ARG A 33 -18.34 14.02 -18.55
CA ARG A 33 -19.54 13.51 -17.86
C ARG A 33 -19.77 12.01 -18.06
N ARG A 34 -19.28 11.42 -19.15
CA ARG A 34 -19.35 9.98 -19.37
C ARG A 34 -18.28 9.25 -18.56
N ALA A 35 -17.06 9.77 -18.52
CA ALA A 35 -15.97 9.23 -17.70
C ALA A 35 -16.32 9.31 -16.20
N GLU A 36 -16.83 10.45 -15.74
CA GLU A 36 -17.31 10.67 -14.39
C GLU A 36 -18.38 9.64 -13.98
N ARG A 37 -19.39 9.42 -14.83
CA ARG A 37 -20.42 8.41 -14.56
C ARG A 37 -19.87 6.99 -14.46
N GLN A 38 -18.84 6.64 -15.23
CA GLN A 38 -18.21 5.31 -15.13
C GLN A 38 -17.45 5.14 -13.82
N VAL A 39 -16.73 6.16 -13.38
CA VAL A 39 -16.03 6.17 -12.09
C VAL A 39 -17.05 6.10 -10.94
N ALA A 40 -18.09 6.95 -10.99
CA ALA A 40 -19.16 6.97 -10.00
C ALA A 40 -19.93 5.64 -9.94
N ALA A 41 -20.18 4.99 -11.09
CA ALA A 41 -20.85 3.69 -11.14
C ALA A 41 -20.00 2.60 -10.46
N ALA A 42 -18.68 2.60 -10.65
CA ALA A 42 -17.79 1.65 -9.98
C ALA A 42 -17.81 1.84 -8.45
N PHE A 43 -17.65 3.08 -7.97
CA PHE A 43 -17.69 3.36 -6.52
C PHE A 43 -19.06 3.11 -5.91
N THR A 44 -20.15 3.46 -6.61
CA THR A 44 -21.51 3.15 -6.16
C THR A 44 -21.72 1.64 -6.07
N GLY A 45 -21.29 0.88 -7.08
CA GLY A 45 -21.35 -0.57 -7.07
C GLY A 45 -20.54 -1.18 -5.93
N ALA A 46 -19.36 -0.61 -5.61
CA ALA A 46 -18.56 -1.02 -4.47
C ALA A 46 -19.32 -0.81 -3.15
N GLY A 47 -19.91 0.38 -2.97
CA GLY A 47 -20.72 0.72 -1.80
C GLY A 47 -21.94 -0.20 -1.63
N LEU A 48 -22.64 -0.49 -2.72
CA LEU A 48 -23.76 -1.43 -2.72
C LEU A 48 -23.33 -2.86 -2.36
N SER A 49 -22.15 -3.28 -2.82
CA SER A 49 -21.60 -4.61 -2.52
C SER A 49 -21.17 -4.72 -1.05
N ALA A 50 -20.58 -3.66 -0.50
CA ALA A 50 -20.26 -3.58 0.93
C ALA A 50 -21.52 -3.55 1.80
N LEU A 51 -22.59 -2.87 1.35
CA LEU A 51 -23.89 -2.91 2.01
C LEU A 51 -24.48 -4.32 1.96
N ALA A 52 -24.43 -5.00 0.81
CA ALA A 52 -24.88 -6.38 0.68
C ALA A 52 -24.10 -7.32 1.61
N PHE A 53 -22.78 -7.15 1.72
CA PHE A 53 -21.96 -7.89 2.68
C PHE A 53 -22.49 -7.71 4.11
N MET A 54 -22.77 -6.47 4.53
CA MET A 54 -23.26 -6.18 5.88
C MET A 54 -24.63 -6.84 6.13
N VAL A 55 -25.55 -6.74 5.16
CA VAL A 55 -26.88 -7.37 5.24
C VAL A 55 -26.76 -8.88 5.34
N ILE A 56 -25.93 -9.51 4.51
CA ILE A 56 -25.71 -10.97 4.53
C ILE A 56 -25.08 -11.39 5.86
N PHE A 57 -24.08 -10.64 6.35
CA PHE A 57 -23.41 -10.95 7.60
C PHE A 57 -24.39 -11.01 8.78
N VAL A 58 -25.34 -10.05 8.86
CA VAL A 58 -26.29 -9.93 9.98
C VAL A 58 -27.53 -10.80 9.80
N ALA A 59 -28.12 -10.85 8.61
CA ALA A 59 -29.45 -11.41 8.38
C ALA A 59 -29.45 -12.82 7.78
N TRP A 60 -28.32 -13.34 7.30
CA TRP A 60 -28.26 -14.64 6.63
C TRP A 60 -28.09 -15.79 7.63
N PRO A 61 -28.81 -16.92 7.48
CA PRO A 61 -28.66 -18.06 8.37
C PRO A 61 -27.27 -18.70 8.22
N TRP A 62 -26.45 -18.67 9.28
CA TRP A 62 -25.11 -19.27 9.28
C TRP A 62 -25.05 -20.68 9.89
N GLN A 63 -26.11 -21.13 10.55
CA GLN A 63 -26.16 -22.44 11.20
C GLN A 63 -26.45 -23.52 10.16
N VAL A 64 -25.51 -24.45 10.00
CA VAL A 64 -25.64 -25.56 9.05
C VAL A 64 -26.56 -26.62 9.66
N ASP A 65 -27.79 -26.71 9.15
CA ASP A 65 -28.68 -27.82 9.48
C ASP A 65 -28.18 -29.12 8.81
N THR A 66 -27.78 -30.09 9.64
CA THR A 66 -27.31 -31.42 9.16
C THR A 66 -28.42 -32.46 9.11
N ALA A 67 -29.64 -32.10 9.52
CA ALA A 67 -30.73 -33.06 9.79
C ALA A 67 -31.73 -33.25 8.63
N GLY A 68 -31.77 -32.35 7.64
CA GLY A 68 -32.71 -32.41 6.52
C GLY A 68 -31.99 -32.47 5.18
N GLY A 69 -32.32 -33.43 4.32
CA GLY A 69 -31.76 -33.58 2.96
C GLY A 69 -32.14 -32.49 1.95
N GLY A 70 -32.51 -31.29 2.42
CA GLY A 70 -32.84 -30.13 1.61
C GLY A 70 -31.63 -29.23 1.33
N PHE A 71 -31.79 -28.25 0.44
CA PHE A 71 -30.74 -27.27 0.14
C PHE A 71 -30.42 -26.42 1.38
N ASN A 72 -29.18 -26.52 1.86
CA ASN A 72 -28.76 -25.81 3.05
C ASN A 72 -28.33 -24.37 2.70
N LEU A 73 -29.22 -23.41 2.94
CA LEU A 73 -28.96 -21.98 2.73
C LEU A 73 -27.74 -21.47 3.52
N ALA A 74 -27.38 -22.10 4.65
CA ALA A 74 -26.21 -21.73 5.41
C ALA A 74 -24.89 -22.08 4.72
N ALA A 75 -24.88 -23.05 3.80
CA ALA A 75 -23.70 -23.33 2.99
C ALA A 75 -23.30 -22.16 2.08
N LEU A 76 -24.25 -21.27 1.75
CA LEU A 76 -23.98 -20.06 0.96
C LEU A 76 -23.42 -18.90 1.79
N TYR A 77 -23.42 -18.97 3.12
CA TYR A 77 -22.99 -17.86 3.98
C TYR A 77 -21.55 -17.41 3.67
N THR A 78 -20.57 -18.30 3.82
CA THR A 78 -19.15 -17.97 3.58
C THR A 78 -18.86 -17.60 2.11
N PRO A 79 -19.38 -18.31 1.09
CA PRO A 79 -19.23 -17.89 -0.31
C PRO A 79 -19.82 -16.51 -0.60
N LEU A 80 -21.01 -16.19 -0.08
CA LEU A 80 -21.66 -14.89 -0.30
C LEU A 80 -20.90 -13.75 0.38
N LEU A 81 -20.36 -13.97 1.58
CA LEU A 81 -19.47 -13.01 2.23
C LEU A 81 -18.20 -12.78 1.41
N GLY A 82 -17.56 -13.85 0.95
CA GLY A 82 -16.37 -13.74 0.10
C GLY A 82 -16.67 -13.01 -1.22
N LEU A 83 -17.79 -13.32 -1.87
CA LEU A 83 -18.20 -12.70 -3.13
C LEU A 83 -18.50 -11.21 -2.97
N THR A 84 -19.32 -10.84 -1.98
CA THR A 84 -19.69 -9.43 -1.76
C THR A 84 -18.49 -8.58 -1.33
N MET A 85 -17.63 -9.12 -0.46
CA MET A 85 -16.38 -8.46 -0.07
C MET A 85 -15.40 -8.34 -1.25
N GLY A 86 -15.18 -9.42 -1.99
CA GLY A 86 -14.30 -9.43 -3.15
C GLY A 86 -14.76 -8.48 -4.24
N LEU A 87 -16.07 -8.44 -4.51
CA LEU A 87 -16.66 -7.54 -5.50
C LEU A 87 -16.57 -6.09 -5.06
N ALA A 88 -16.80 -5.78 -3.77
CA ALA A 88 -16.61 -4.44 -3.22
C ALA A 88 -15.17 -3.95 -3.43
N LEU A 89 -14.18 -4.72 -2.99
CA LEU A 89 -12.76 -4.36 -3.12
C LEU A 89 -12.32 -4.23 -4.58
N THR A 90 -12.77 -5.15 -5.45
CA THR A 90 -12.46 -5.10 -6.88
C THR A 90 -13.03 -3.84 -7.52
N LEU A 91 -14.27 -3.48 -7.23
CA LEU A 91 -14.91 -2.28 -7.77
C LEU A 91 -14.25 -0.98 -7.27
N VAL A 92 -13.76 -0.95 -6.02
CA VAL A 92 -12.93 0.18 -5.54
C VAL A 92 -11.67 0.30 -6.39
N GLY A 93 -10.93 -0.81 -6.57
CA GLY A 93 -9.71 -0.81 -7.38
C GLY A 93 -9.97 -0.36 -8.82
N VAL A 94 -11.01 -0.89 -9.46
CA VAL A 94 -11.44 -0.47 -10.81
C VAL A 94 -11.81 1.01 -10.84
N GLY A 95 -12.56 1.51 -9.85
CA GLY A 95 -12.94 2.92 -9.74
C GLY A 95 -11.74 3.86 -9.67
N VAL A 96 -10.74 3.52 -8.84
CA VAL A 96 -9.48 4.29 -8.73
C VAL A 96 -8.71 4.30 -10.05
N VAL A 97 -8.58 3.16 -10.72
CA VAL A 97 -7.90 3.08 -12.02
C VAL A 97 -8.64 3.87 -13.09
N LEU A 98 -9.97 3.80 -13.14
CA LEU A 98 -10.77 4.59 -14.08
C LEU A 98 -10.63 6.09 -13.82
N TRP A 99 -10.62 6.51 -12.56
CA TRP A 99 -10.39 7.91 -12.19
C TRP A 99 -9.01 8.38 -12.66
N ALA A 100 -7.98 7.59 -12.37
CA ALA A 100 -6.61 7.89 -12.77
C ALA A 100 -6.43 7.99 -14.29
N LYS A 101 -7.06 7.10 -15.06
CA LYS A 101 -6.88 7.05 -16.51
C LYS A 101 -7.75 8.04 -17.28
N LYS A 102 -8.90 8.45 -16.74
CA LYS A 102 -9.90 9.22 -17.51
C LYS A 102 -10.16 10.63 -17.02
N LEU A 103 -9.83 10.94 -15.77
CA LEU A 103 -10.13 12.24 -15.16
C LEU A 103 -8.89 12.95 -14.62
N MET A 104 -7.87 12.22 -14.18
CA MET A 104 -6.63 12.86 -13.75
C MET A 104 -5.83 13.40 -14.95
N PRO A 105 -5.22 14.59 -14.84
CA PRO A 105 -4.31 15.11 -15.86
C PRO A 105 -3.14 14.16 -16.09
N TYR A 106 -2.74 14.02 -17.35
CA TYR A 106 -1.52 13.33 -17.71
C TYR A 106 -0.35 14.30 -17.58
N GLU A 107 0.55 14.02 -16.64
CA GLU A 107 1.72 14.86 -16.38
C GLU A 107 3.01 14.08 -16.63
N VAL A 108 3.90 14.66 -17.44
CA VAL A 108 5.26 14.17 -17.66
C VAL A 108 6.19 15.04 -16.83
N ALA A 109 6.68 14.48 -15.73
CA ALA A 109 7.70 15.09 -14.91
C ALA A 109 9.07 14.44 -15.20
N VAL A 110 10.10 15.27 -15.39
CA VAL A 110 11.49 14.84 -15.50
C VAL A 110 12.17 15.20 -14.20
N GLN A 111 12.84 14.22 -13.60
CA GLN A 111 13.68 14.43 -12.43
C GLN A 111 15.10 14.03 -12.78
N GLU A 112 16.07 14.89 -12.46
CA GLU A 112 17.47 14.52 -12.58
C GLU A 112 17.79 13.40 -11.59
N ARG A 113 18.20 12.24 -12.12
CA ARG A 113 18.61 11.13 -11.28
C ARG A 113 19.92 11.52 -10.62
N HIS A 114 19.92 11.51 -9.30
CA HIS A 114 21.12 11.70 -8.50
C HIS A 114 21.94 10.40 -8.57
N GLU A 115 22.65 10.21 -9.68
CA GLU A 115 23.51 9.06 -9.93
C GLU A 115 24.90 9.29 -9.36
N GLY A 116 25.42 8.31 -8.61
CA GLY A 116 26.79 8.33 -8.09
C GLY A 116 26.86 7.99 -6.61
N ALA A 117 28.08 7.96 -6.10
CA ALA A 117 28.28 7.89 -4.65
C ALA A 117 27.87 9.23 -4.03
N SER A 118 27.37 9.20 -2.78
CA SER A 118 27.21 10.42 -1.99
C SER A 118 28.52 11.22 -1.99
N PRO A 119 28.46 12.56 -1.87
CA PRO A 119 29.64 13.40 -1.76
C PRO A 119 30.64 12.84 -0.75
N GLU A 120 31.92 12.90 -1.06
CA GLU A 120 32.96 12.29 -0.22
C GLU A 120 32.90 12.79 1.23
N ILE A 121 32.57 14.07 1.42
CA ILE A 121 32.37 14.67 2.74
C ILE A 121 31.22 14.00 3.51
N GLU A 122 30.07 13.73 2.87
CA GLU A 122 28.93 13.07 3.52
C GLU A 122 29.27 11.63 3.89
N ARG A 123 30.01 10.92 3.03
CA ARG A 123 30.48 9.56 3.32
C ARG A 123 31.41 9.52 4.51
N GLN A 124 32.40 10.41 4.54
CA GLN A 124 33.39 10.50 5.62
C GLN A 124 32.75 10.93 6.94
N THR A 125 31.87 11.94 6.92
CA THR A 125 31.16 12.41 8.13
C THR A 125 30.20 11.36 8.66
N THR A 126 29.48 10.65 7.79
CA THR A 126 28.61 9.52 8.19
C THR A 126 29.42 8.39 8.82
N ALA A 127 30.53 7.99 8.18
CA ALA A 127 31.42 6.96 8.73
C ALA A 127 32.00 7.37 10.09
N ALA A 128 32.47 8.61 10.21
CA ALA A 128 32.98 9.15 11.47
C ALA A 128 31.90 9.19 12.56
N THR A 129 30.67 9.55 12.21
CA THR A 129 29.53 9.58 13.14
C THR A 129 29.19 8.18 13.63
N LEU A 130 29.10 7.18 12.74
CA LEU A 130 28.84 5.79 13.10
C LEU A 130 29.93 5.23 14.03
N VAL A 131 31.20 5.47 13.70
CA VAL A 131 32.33 5.03 14.52
C VAL A 131 32.35 5.73 15.87
N SER A 132 32.07 7.04 15.91
CA SER A 132 32.00 7.82 17.14
C SER A 132 30.90 7.29 18.07
N VAL A 133 29.70 7.03 17.53
CA VAL A 133 28.59 6.44 18.28
C VAL A 133 28.94 5.03 18.76
N ALA A 134 29.52 4.19 17.89
CA ALA A 134 29.96 2.85 18.29
C ALA A 134 30.97 2.89 19.43
N ASN A 135 31.94 3.82 19.39
CA ASN A 135 32.95 3.98 20.43
C ASN A 135 32.38 4.55 21.74
N SER A 136 31.46 5.52 21.65
CA SER A 136 30.86 6.19 22.82
C SER A 136 29.98 5.26 23.64
N THR A 137 29.28 4.30 22.99
CA THR A 137 28.49 3.27 23.70
C THR A 137 29.36 2.40 24.62
N GLY A 138 30.64 2.27 24.32
CA GLY A 138 31.56 1.42 25.06
C GLY A 138 31.23 -0.07 24.99
N LEU A 139 30.39 -0.51 24.05
CA LEU A 139 29.98 -1.91 23.94
C LEU A 139 31.20 -2.83 23.72
N ALA A 140 32.21 -2.35 22.99
CA ALA A 140 33.45 -3.08 22.73
C ALA A 140 34.19 -3.52 24.01
N ARG A 141 34.15 -2.71 25.08
CA ARG A 141 34.78 -3.00 26.37
C ARG A 141 33.86 -3.73 27.36
N ARG A 142 32.56 -3.86 27.06
CA ARG A 142 31.55 -4.50 27.93
C ARG A 142 31.32 -5.96 27.53
N THR A 143 32.31 -6.82 27.81
CA THR A 143 32.36 -8.22 27.36
C THR A 143 31.13 -9.04 27.79
N LEU A 144 30.62 -8.85 29.01
CA LEU A 144 29.45 -9.59 29.49
C LEU A 144 28.20 -9.24 28.67
N VAL A 145 27.96 -7.94 28.43
CA VAL A 145 26.82 -7.45 27.64
C VAL A 145 26.92 -7.92 26.19
N LYS A 146 28.11 -7.83 25.58
CA LYS A 146 28.34 -8.32 24.22
C LYS A 146 28.04 -9.82 24.09
N ARG A 147 28.49 -10.62 25.06
CA ARG A 147 28.28 -12.08 25.06
C ARG A 147 26.81 -12.45 25.31
N SER A 148 26.16 -11.81 26.28
CA SER A 148 24.74 -12.06 26.55
C SER A 148 23.84 -11.62 25.40
N LEU A 149 24.15 -10.48 24.75
CA LEU A 149 23.45 -10.03 23.54
C LEU A 149 23.62 -11.03 22.39
N GLY A 150 24.84 -11.52 22.17
CA GLY A 150 25.10 -12.54 21.15
C GLY A 150 24.34 -13.84 21.40
N PHE A 151 24.38 -14.35 22.63
CA PHE A 151 23.64 -15.56 23.00
C PHE A 151 22.12 -15.37 22.86
N GLY A 152 21.57 -14.29 23.42
CA GLY A 152 20.14 -14.00 23.35
C GLY A 152 19.65 -13.82 21.91
N GLY A 153 20.37 -13.03 21.11
CA GLY A 153 20.04 -12.82 19.69
C GLY A 153 20.08 -14.11 18.87
N LEU A 154 21.08 -14.97 19.12
CA LEU A 154 21.19 -16.28 18.47
C LEU A 154 19.99 -17.16 18.80
N MET A 155 19.66 -17.33 20.08
CA MET A 155 18.56 -18.20 20.51
C MET A 155 17.20 -17.73 20.00
N LEU A 156 16.96 -16.41 19.99
CA LEU A 156 15.76 -15.83 19.39
C LEU A 156 15.70 -16.07 17.87
N GLY A 157 16.81 -15.90 17.17
CA GLY A 157 16.90 -16.20 15.74
C GLY A 157 16.61 -17.68 15.42
N LEU A 158 17.16 -18.60 16.21
CA LEU A 158 16.87 -20.03 16.08
C LEU A 158 15.40 -20.33 16.36
N MET A 159 14.82 -19.79 17.42
CA MET A 159 13.39 -19.98 17.75
C MET A 159 12.48 -19.58 16.58
N ALA A 160 12.79 -18.48 15.89
CA ALA A 160 12.00 -18.01 14.75
C ALA A 160 12.11 -18.93 13.52
N ILE A 161 13.27 -19.53 13.30
CA ILE A 161 13.54 -20.38 12.12
C ILE A 161 13.14 -21.85 12.37
N PHE A 162 13.17 -22.31 13.62
CA PHE A 162 12.96 -23.72 14.00
C PHE A 162 11.66 -24.35 13.44
N PRO A 163 10.49 -23.69 13.44
CA PRO A 163 9.26 -24.27 12.90
C PRO A 163 9.31 -24.60 11.41
N LEU A 164 10.21 -23.96 10.63
CA LEU A 164 10.38 -24.25 9.21
C LEU A 164 10.96 -25.65 8.95
N GLY A 165 11.64 -26.25 9.94
CA GLY A 165 12.13 -27.64 9.85
C GLY A 165 10.99 -28.66 9.72
N GLY A 166 9.78 -28.35 10.21
CA GLY A 166 8.60 -29.19 10.03
C GLY A 166 8.04 -29.22 8.61
N LEU A 167 8.56 -28.38 7.70
CA LEU A 167 8.19 -28.35 6.29
C LEU A 167 9.09 -29.24 5.41
N ILE A 168 10.17 -29.77 5.95
CA ILE A 168 11.08 -30.70 5.26
C ILE A 168 10.64 -32.12 5.62
N LYS A 169 10.13 -32.85 4.61
CA LYS A 169 9.80 -34.29 4.68
C LYS A 169 10.95 -35.13 4.15
#